data_AF-A0A3P6ERH5-F1
#
_entry.id   AF-A0A3P6ERH5-F1
#
_cell.length_a   1.000
_cell.length_b   1.000
_cell.length_c   1.000
_cell.angle_alpha   90.00
_cell.angle_beta   90.00
_cell.angle_gamma   90.00
#
_symmetry.space_group_name_H-M   'P 1'
#
loop_
_entity.id
_entity.type
_entity.pdbx_description
1 polymer ?
#
loop_
_entity_poly.entity_id
_entity_poly.type
_entity_poly.pdbx_seq_one_letter_code
_entity_poly.pdbx_strand_id
1 'polypeptide(L)'
;MVSQMISCLSKSSSLFCNSGSRSLIPPKTHNRGGLCRFSTGFATRRLSTVYRRKQRSACISNSGKETGGEGKLQGGGSEWRILERWEVPWEWQTVSLTSLACGLSFVLTGLTEMVALPYLGIDVQKLSLDDKAEILFLDQGLTTLAVLAVIFTVAKTFEPLPEDILRYDLKQPFNLQKGWLVWSGIGLVGAVGAIALTGVALSLFRTETPEREVDSLMKLLPLIGSSNISTLSLVGITGVLAPLLEETVFRGFFMVSLTKWVPTPIAIIISAAAFALAHLTPGEFPQLFILGSVLGLSYAQTRNLITPMVIHGFWNSGVILLLTFLQVQGYDIKELLLQGN
;
A
#
# COMPACT_ATOMS: atom_id res chain seq x y z
N MET A 1 -1.08 9.64 2.40
CA MET A 1 -1.38 9.17 3.78
C MET A 1 -0.84 10.07 4.89
N VAL A 2 0.43 10.49 4.87
CA VAL A 2 1.02 11.39 5.89
C VAL A 2 0.26 12.72 6.04
N SER A 3 -0.18 13.35 4.94
CA SER A 3 -1.03 14.56 4.99
C SER A 3 -2.40 14.34 5.67
N GLN A 4 -2.96 13.12 5.59
CA GLN A 4 -4.22 12.77 6.27
C GLN A 4 -4.02 12.50 7.77
N MET A 5 -2.90 11.86 8.15
CA MET A 5 -2.50 11.69 9.55
C MET A 5 -2.23 13.06 10.21
N ILE A 6 -1.50 13.95 9.52
CA ILE A 6 -1.30 15.34 9.96
C ILE A 6 -2.63 16.11 10.03
N SER A 7 -3.54 15.92 9.05
CA SER A 7 -4.86 16.57 9.09
C SER A 7 -5.76 16.05 10.22
N CYS A 8 -5.66 14.77 10.59
CA CYS A 8 -6.37 14.21 11.75
C CYS A 8 -5.81 14.74 13.07
N LEU A 9 -4.48 14.83 13.20
CA LEU A 9 -3.83 15.39 14.39
C LEU A 9 -4.09 16.90 14.53
N SER A 10 -4.24 17.62 13.42
CA SER A 10 -4.57 19.05 13.38
C SER A 10 -6.04 19.37 13.73
N LYS A 11 -6.98 18.44 13.49
CA LYS A 11 -8.44 18.69 13.62
C LYS A 11 -9.05 18.31 14.98
N SER A 12 -8.26 17.90 15.98
CA SER A 12 -8.80 17.44 17.27
C SER A 12 -9.46 18.54 18.14
N SER A 13 -9.52 19.80 17.70
CA SER A 13 -9.99 20.93 18.51
C SER A 13 -11.42 21.44 18.24
N SER A 14 -12.28 20.77 17.45
CA SER A 14 -13.63 21.31 17.16
C SER A 14 -14.81 20.34 17.26
N LEU A 15 -14.75 19.32 18.12
CA LEU A 15 -15.92 18.49 18.44
C LEU A 15 -16.36 18.62 19.90
N PHE A 16 -16.56 19.83 20.42
CA PHE A 16 -17.41 20.07 21.61
C PHE A 16 -17.89 21.53 21.72
N CYS A 17 -19.17 21.76 21.38
CA CYS A 17 -20.13 22.80 21.85
C CYS A 17 -21.16 23.05 20.73
N ASN A 18 -22.48 23.16 20.93
CA ASN A 18 -23.31 23.11 22.11
C ASN A 18 -24.73 22.68 21.70
N SER A 19 -25.42 22.09 22.67
CA SER A 19 -26.80 21.65 22.67
C SER A 19 -27.81 22.80 22.49
N GLY A 20 -28.93 22.52 21.84
CA GLY A 20 -30.08 23.41 21.70
C GLY A 20 -31.40 22.64 21.83
N SER A 21 -31.78 22.37 23.07
CA SER A 21 -33.14 22.17 23.61
C SER A 21 -34.19 21.45 22.77
N ARG A 22 -34.56 20.23 23.19
CA ARG A 22 -35.98 19.78 23.19
C ARG A 22 -36.22 18.79 24.32
N SER A 23 -37.28 19.08 25.08
CA SER A 23 -37.68 18.46 26.35
C SER A 23 -37.98 16.97 26.23
N LEU A 24 -37.46 16.17 27.16
CA LEU A 24 -37.88 14.79 27.39
C LEU A 24 -38.95 14.74 28.50
N ILE A 25 -40.14 14.30 28.12
CA ILE A 25 -41.20 13.81 29.01
C ILE A 25 -40.97 12.30 29.16
N PRO A 26 -40.80 11.72 30.36
CA PRO A 26 -40.96 10.28 30.54
C PRO A 26 -42.45 9.98 30.83
N PRO A 27 -43.01 8.78 30.55
CA PRO A 27 -42.85 7.71 31.55
C PRO A 27 -43.11 6.23 31.13
N LYS A 28 -42.91 5.38 32.14
CA LYS A 28 -43.49 4.05 32.46
C LYS A 28 -42.84 2.78 31.90
N THR A 29 -42.08 2.20 32.82
CA THR A 29 -41.87 0.77 33.09
C THR A 29 -43.10 -0.12 32.80
N HIS A 30 -42.87 -1.25 32.14
CA HIS A 30 -43.64 -2.46 32.40
C HIS A 30 -42.74 -3.68 32.48
N ASN A 31 -42.84 -4.34 33.64
CA ASN A 31 -42.14 -5.53 34.06
C ASN A 31 -42.88 -6.76 33.49
N ARG A 32 -42.16 -7.74 32.93
CA ARG A 32 -42.62 -9.14 32.85
C ARG A 32 -41.42 -10.08 32.77
N GLY A 33 -41.24 -10.83 33.86
CA GLY A 33 -40.20 -11.84 34.00
C GLY A 33 -40.45 -13.09 33.18
N GLY A 34 -39.40 -13.86 33.05
CA GLY A 34 -39.38 -15.19 32.44
C GLY A 34 -38.01 -15.81 32.62
N LEU A 35 -37.80 -16.42 33.79
CA LEU A 35 -36.69 -17.30 34.09
C LEU A 35 -36.69 -18.50 33.14
N CYS A 36 -35.52 -18.87 32.62
CA CYS A 36 -35.11 -20.28 32.54
C CYS A 36 -33.58 -20.39 32.58
N ARG A 37 -33.12 -21.11 33.60
CA ARG A 37 -31.76 -21.56 33.87
C ARG A 37 -31.53 -22.93 33.19
N PHE A 38 -30.30 -23.44 33.31
CA PHE A 38 -29.74 -24.75 32.91
C PHE A 38 -28.88 -24.69 31.64
N SER A 39 -27.70 -25.31 31.55
CA SER A 39 -26.73 -25.83 32.51
C SER A 39 -25.47 -26.15 31.71
N THR A 40 -24.33 -26.12 32.40
CA THR A 40 -23.02 -26.61 31.94
C THR A 40 -23.07 -28.07 31.50
N GLY A 41 -22.37 -28.38 30.40
CA GLY A 41 -22.18 -29.73 29.88
C GLY A 41 -20.83 -29.87 29.19
N PHE A 42 -19.82 -30.27 29.96
CA PHE A 42 -18.56 -30.80 29.45
C PHE A 42 -18.84 -32.07 28.63
N ALA A 43 -18.31 -32.14 27.40
CA ALA A 43 -18.21 -33.40 26.66
C ALA A 43 -16.92 -33.41 25.82
N THR A 44 -15.88 -33.97 26.41
CA THR A 44 -14.74 -34.57 25.71
C THR A 44 -15.23 -35.59 24.68
N ARG A 45 -14.91 -35.41 23.40
CA ARG A 45 -14.93 -36.49 22.40
C ARG A 45 -13.63 -36.54 21.61
N ARG A 46 -12.91 -37.63 21.89
CA ARG A 46 -11.89 -38.37 21.14
C ARG A 46 -11.56 -37.88 19.72
N LEU A 47 -10.25 -37.77 19.48
CA LEU A 47 -9.60 -37.93 18.18
C LEU A 47 -10.10 -39.20 17.48
N SER A 48 -10.53 -39.04 16.23
CA SER A 48 -10.52 -40.11 15.23
C SER A 48 -9.57 -39.73 14.11
N THR A 49 -8.40 -40.36 14.12
CA THR A 49 -7.43 -40.40 13.03
C THR A 49 -8.07 -41.06 11.81
N VAL A 50 -8.42 -40.28 10.79
CA VAL A 50 -8.85 -40.81 9.49
C VAL A 50 -7.60 -40.99 8.62
N TYR A 51 -7.14 -42.24 8.56
CA TYR A 51 -6.10 -42.70 7.65
C TYR A 51 -6.70 -42.79 6.24
N ARG A 52 -6.51 -41.77 5.40
CA ARG A 52 -7.02 -41.80 4.01
C ARG A 52 -6.00 -42.50 3.10
N ARG A 53 -6.36 -43.72 2.72
CA ARG A 53 -5.68 -44.63 1.79
C ARG A 53 -5.26 -43.93 0.48
N LYS A 54 -3.99 -44.15 0.13
CA LYS A 54 -3.35 -43.93 -1.16
C LYS A 54 -4.07 -44.75 -2.24
N GLN A 55 -4.81 -44.11 -3.13
CA GLN A 55 -5.40 -44.77 -4.29
C GLN A 55 -4.50 -44.51 -5.51
N ARG A 56 -3.70 -45.53 -5.85
CA ARG A 56 -2.99 -45.64 -7.11
C ARG A 56 -4.00 -45.99 -8.20
N SER A 57 -4.07 -45.18 -9.25
CA SER A 57 -4.63 -45.62 -10.54
C SER A 57 -3.50 -45.70 -11.55
N ALA A 58 -3.19 -46.93 -11.94
CA ALA A 58 -2.50 -47.33 -13.17
C ALA A 58 -3.58 -48.08 -14.00
N CYS A 59 -3.66 -48.14 -15.32
CA CYS A 59 -2.74 -47.94 -16.45
C CYS A 59 -3.59 -47.51 -17.67
N ILE A 60 -2.96 -47.12 -18.79
CA ILE A 60 -2.94 -47.88 -20.05
C ILE A 60 -1.75 -47.37 -20.86
N SER A 61 -0.83 -48.28 -21.13
CA SER A 61 0.35 -48.09 -21.97
C SER A 61 -0.06 -48.36 -23.42
N ASN A 62 0.35 -47.51 -24.35
CA ASN A 62 0.31 -47.83 -25.78
C ASN A 62 1.73 -47.72 -26.34
N SER A 63 2.31 -48.86 -26.69
CA SER A 63 3.63 -48.97 -27.31
C SER A 63 3.52 -48.84 -28.82
N GLY A 64 4.30 -47.96 -29.43
CA GLY A 64 4.37 -47.85 -30.89
C GLY A 64 5.57 -47.05 -31.37
N LYS A 65 6.71 -47.76 -31.48
CA LYS A 65 7.88 -47.57 -32.36
C LYS A 65 8.37 -46.15 -32.70
N GLU A 66 9.63 -45.90 -32.35
CA GLU A 66 10.52 -44.90 -32.97
C GLU A 66 10.68 -45.16 -34.48
N THR A 67 10.74 -44.08 -35.27
CA THR A 67 11.83 -43.77 -36.21
C THR A 67 11.56 -42.41 -36.88
N GLY A 68 12.61 -41.61 -37.08
CA GLY A 68 12.66 -40.58 -38.12
C GLY A 68 12.56 -39.16 -37.60
N GLY A 69 13.70 -38.46 -37.57
CA GLY A 69 13.75 -37.04 -37.24
C GLY A 69 13.07 -36.18 -38.29
N GLU A 70 12.34 -35.18 -37.81
CA GLU A 70 12.16 -33.91 -38.48
C GLU A 70 12.33 -32.81 -37.42
N GLY A 71 13.34 -31.97 -37.61
CA GLY A 71 13.48 -30.75 -36.85
C GLY A 71 12.45 -29.73 -37.33
N LYS A 72 11.60 -29.25 -36.42
CA LYS A 72 10.81 -28.00 -36.49
C LYS A 72 9.81 -28.01 -35.31
N LEU A 73 9.63 -27.00 -34.46
CA LEU A 73 10.11 -25.64 -34.35
C LEU A 73 10.42 -25.43 -32.86
N GLN A 74 11.63 -24.96 -32.52
CA GLN A 74 11.75 -24.12 -31.32
C GLN A 74 10.95 -22.86 -31.60
N GLY A 75 9.77 -22.75 -31.00
CA GLY A 75 9.03 -21.50 -30.95
C GLY A 75 9.83 -20.49 -30.14
N GLY A 76 10.69 -19.73 -30.82
CA GLY A 76 11.21 -18.47 -30.31
C GLY A 76 10.04 -17.52 -30.13
N GLY A 77 9.41 -17.55 -28.96
CA GLY A 77 8.45 -16.54 -28.53
C GLY A 77 9.18 -15.59 -27.60
N SER A 78 9.42 -14.36 -28.04
CA SER A 78 9.67 -13.24 -27.15
C SER A 78 8.40 -13.00 -26.31
N GLU A 79 8.16 -13.85 -25.32
CA GLU A 79 7.07 -13.65 -24.39
C GLU A 79 7.46 -12.45 -23.53
N TRP A 80 6.72 -11.34 -23.68
CA TRP A 80 7.01 -10.12 -22.97
C TRP A 80 6.82 -10.38 -21.47
N ARG A 81 7.89 -10.26 -20.68
CA ARG A 81 7.89 -10.51 -19.21
C ARG A 81 6.76 -9.78 -18.46
N ILE A 82 6.37 -8.62 -18.97
CA ILE A 82 5.27 -7.79 -18.45
C ILE A 82 3.91 -8.51 -18.53
N LEU A 83 3.75 -9.42 -19.49
CA LEU A 83 2.51 -10.17 -19.72
C LEU A 83 2.48 -11.52 -19.01
N GLU A 84 3.65 -12.03 -18.61
CA GLU A 84 3.76 -13.26 -17.83
C GLU A 84 2.96 -13.12 -16.54
N ARG A 85 2.29 -14.20 -16.12
CA ARG A 85 1.54 -14.27 -14.85
C ARG A 85 2.44 -14.74 -13.72
N TRP A 86 1.97 -14.65 -12.49
CA TRP A 86 2.59 -15.33 -11.36
C TRP A 86 1.81 -16.59 -11.01
N GLU A 87 2.53 -17.64 -10.65
CA GLU A 87 1.92 -18.88 -10.14
C GLU A 87 1.74 -18.78 -8.63
N VAL A 88 0.58 -18.29 -8.18
CA VAL A 88 0.31 -18.14 -6.74
C VAL A 88 -0.35 -19.41 -6.14
N PRO A 89 0.11 -19.88 -4.97
CA PRO A 89 -0.37 -21.14 -4.38
C PRO A 89 -1.71 -20.99 -3.63
N TRP A 90 -2.18 -19.77 -3.38
CA TRP A 90 -3.38 -19.51 -2.58
C TRP A 90 -4.63 -19.22 -3.44
N GLU A 91 -5.79 -19.39 -2.82
CA GLU A 91 -7.11 -19.16 -3.43
C GLU A 91 -7.67 -17.78 -3.07
N TRP A 92 -8.80 -17.40 -3.68
CA TRP A 92 -9.39 -16.07 -3.53
C TRP A 92 -9.75 -15.73 -2.08
N GLN A 93 -10.13 -16.73 -1.26
CA GLN A 93 -10.44 -16.52 0.15
C GLN A 93 -9.22 -15.99 0.91
N THR A 94 -8.04 -16.57 0.64
CA THR A 94 -6.78 -16.12 1.24
C THR A 94 -6.47 -14.69 0.82
N VAL A 95 -6.67 -14.35 -0.46
CA VAL A 95 -6.48 -12.98 -0.95
C VAL A 95 -7.40 -12.01 -0.23
N SER A 96 -8.70 -12.29 -0.20
CA SER A 96 -9.69 -11.41 0.43
C SER A 96 -9.48 -11.26 1.94
N LEU A 97 -9.23 -12.36 2.66
CA LEU A 97 -9.03 -12.34 4.11
C LEU A 97 -7.71 -11.66 4.49
N THR A 98 -6.64 -11.89 3.72
CA THR A 98 -5.34 -11.24 3.97
C THR A 98 -5.43 -9.75 3.68
N SER A 99 -6.03 -9.35 2.56
CA SER A 99 -6.25 -7.92 2.25
C SER A 99 -7.10 -7.23 3.32
N LEU A 100 -8.16 -7.90 3.80
CA LEU A 100 -8.97 -7.40 4.91
C LEU A 100 -8.16 -7.28 6.20
N ALA A 101 -7.36 -8.30 6.54
CA ALA A 101 -6.50 -8.28 7.72
C ALA A 101 -5.44 -7.18 7.65
N CYS A 102 -4.85 -6.92 6.46
CA CYS A 102 -3.95 -5.79 6.25
C CYS A 102 -4.66 -4.44 6.48
N GLY A 103 -5.85 -4.25 5.90
CA GLY A 103 -6.65 -3.04 6.10
C GLY A 103 -7.06 -2.83 7.56
N LEU A 104 -7.51 -3.88 8.24
CA LEU A 104 -7.82 -3.83 9.67
C LEU A 104 -6.59 -3.55 10.52
N SER A 105 -5.44 -4.16 10.22
CA SER A 105 -4.19 -3.90 10.94
C SER A 105 -3.79 -2.43 10.82
N PHE A 106 -3.87 -1.86 9.61
CA PHE A 106 -3.61 -0.44 9.37
C PHE A 106 -4.55 0.48 10.17
N VAL A 107 -5.85 0.20 10.18
CA VAL A 107 -6.82 1.01 10.94
C VAL A 107 -6.61 0.86 12.44
N LEU A 108 -6.35 -0.36 12.94
CA LEU A 108 -6.18 -0.64 14.35
C LEU A 108 -4.90 -0.01 14.92
N THR A 109 -3.80 0.03 14.17
CA THR A 109 -2.58 0.71 14.63
C THR A 109 -2.81 2.20 14.81
N GLY A 110 -3.43 2.87 13.82
CA GLY A 110 -3.79 4.29 13.95
C GLY A 110 -4.79 4.58 15.09
N LEU A 111 -5.79 3.72 15.31
CA LEU A 111 -6.70 3.85 16.45
C LEU A 111 -5.99 3.63 17.80
N THR A 112 -5.02 2.70 17.83
CA THR A 112 -4.24 2.42 19.03
C THR A 112 -3.39 3.64 19.41
N GLU A 113 -2.76 4.29 18.44
CA GLU A 113 -2.01 5.54 18.67
C GLU A 113 -2.91 6.64 19.25
N MET A 114 -4.10 6.86 18.66
CA MET A 114 -5.06 7.87 19.14
C MET A 114 -5.48 7.68 20.60
N VAL A 115 -5.51 6.44 21.08
CA VAL A 115 -5.87 6.12 22.48
C VAL A 115 -4.63 6.10 23.39
N ALA A 116 -3.49 5.61 22.88
CA ALA A 116 -2.27 5.45 23.66
C ALA A 116 -1.62 6.78 24.03
N LEU A 117 -1.55 7.76 23.12
CA LEU A 117 -0.89 9.04 23.39
C LEU A 117 -1.54 9.80 24.57
N PRO A 118 -2.89 9.99 24.62
CA PRO A 118 -3.53 10.62 25.77
C PRO A 118 -3.41 9.79 27.06
N TYR A 119 -3.48 8.46 26.95
CA TYR A 119 -3.37 7.56 28.11
C TYR A 119 -2.00 7.65 28.78
N LEU A 120 -0.94 7.84 28.00
CA LEU A 120 0.43 8.08 28.48
C LEU A 120 0.64 9.52 28.99
N GLY A 121 -0.37 10.38 28.94
CA GLY A 121 -0.28 11.78 29.33
C GLY A 121 0.46 12.66 28.33
N ILE A 122 0.63 12.20 27.09
CA ILE A 122 1.33 12.94 26.03
C ILE A 122 0.34 13.92 25.37
N ASP A 123 0.54 15.21 25.65
CA ASP A 123 -0.21 16.29 24.99
C ASP A 123 0.45 16.65 23.65
N VAL A 124 -0.06 16.06 22.57
CA VAL A 124 0.45 16.23 21.20
C VAL A 124 0.51 17.70 20.79
N GLN A 125 -0.36 18.56 21.32
CA GLN A 125 -0.38 19.98 20.92
C GLN A 125 0.85 20.73 21.42
N LYS A 126 1.39 20.35 22.58
CA LYS A 126 2.54 20.99 23.23
C LYS A 126 3.89 20.43 22.76
N LEU A 127 3.90 19.31 22.05
CA LEU A 127 5.11 18.69 21.53
C LEU A 127 5.80 19.57 20.49
N SER A 128 7.13 19.51 20.47
CA SER A 128 7.92 20.12 19.40
C SER A 128 7.61 19.45 18.05
N LEU A 129 7.98 20.09 16.95
CA LEU A 129 7.81 19.49 15.61
C LEU A 129 8.66 18.22 15.45
N ASP A 130 9.81 18.17 16.12
CA ASP A 130 10.72 17.02 16.10
C ASP A 130 10.09 15.83 16.81
N ASP A 131 9.57 16.03 18.02
CA ASP A 131 8.88 14.98 18.77
C ASP A 131 7.68 14.42 17.99
N LYS A 132 6.91 15.30 17.33
CA LYS A 132 5.78 14.89 16.46
C LYS A 132 6.26 14.05 15.29
N ALA A 133 7.33 14.45 14.63
CA ALA A 133 7.87 13.72 13.49
C ALA A 133 8.45 12.35 13.89
N GLU A 134 9.10 12.26 15.05
CA GLU A 134 9.58 10.99 15.61
C GLU A 134 8.44 10.04 15.98
N ILE A 135 7.39 10.55 16.63
CA ILE A 135 6.18 9.75 16.95
C ILE A 135 5.54 9.22 15.66
N LEU A 136 5.36 10.07 14.64
CA LEU A 136 4.83 9.65 13.35
C LEU A 136 5.71 8.60 12.66
N PHE A 137 7.03 8.72 12.78
CA PHE A 137 7.97 7.74 12.23
C PHE A 137 7.83 6.38 12.92
N LEU A 138 7.72 6.39 14.26
CA LEU A 138 7.51 5.18 15.05
C LEU A 138 6.16 4.53 14.75
N ASP A 139 5.08 5.31 14.67
CA ASP A 139 3.75 4.78 14.34
C ASP A 139 3.73 4.17 12.93
N GLN A 140 4.29 4.85 11.94
CA GLN A 140 4.42 4.31 10.60
C GLN A 140 5.23 3.01 10.60
N GLY A 141 6.33 2.94 11.38
CA GLY A 141 7.14 1.73 11.50
C GLY A 141 6.37 0.55 12.11
N LEU A 142 5.61 0.79 13.18
CA LEU A 142 4.75 -0.22 13.81
C LEU A 142 3.65 -0.70 12.86
N THR A 143 3.02 0.23 12.15
CA THR A 143 2.01 -0.07 11.13
C THR A 143 2.57 -0.93 10.00
N THR A 144 3.74 -0.56 9.46
CA THR A 144 4.45 -1.37 8.45
C THR A 144 4.77 -2.75 8.98
N LEU A 145 5.31 -2.87 10.20
CA LEU A 145 5.60 -4.17 10.80
C LEU A 145 4.35 -5.04 10.95
N ALA A 146 3.25 -4.49 11.45
CA ALA A 146 2.00 -5.23 11.66
C ALA A 146 1.42 -5.77 10.34
N VAL A 147 1.35 -4.92 9.31
CA VAL A 147 0.83 -5.30 7.98
C VAL A 147 1.74 -6.32 7.29
N LEU A 148 3.06 -6.12 7.34
CA LEU A 148 4.01 -7.09 6.78
C LEU A 148 3.93 -8.43 7.53
N ALA A 149 3.79 -8.42 8.86
CA ALA A 149 3.63 -9.65 9.64
C ALA A 149 2.41 -10.46 9.18
N VAL A 150 1.29 -9.81 8.84
CA VAL A 150 0.12 -10.49 8.24
C VAL A 150 0.50 -11.18 6.93
N ILE A 151 1.09 -10.44 5.98
CA ILE A 151 1.45 -10.98 4.65
C ILE A 151 2.44 -12.13 4.77
N PHE A 152 3.54 -11.95 5.51
CA PHE A 152 4.59 -12.96 5.62
C PHE A 152 4.14 -14.18 6.43
N THR A 153 3.27 -14.02 7.43
CA THR A 153 2.68 -15.16 8.14
C THR A 153 1.84 -16.01 7.19
N VAL A 154 1.00 -15.37 6.37
CA VAL A 154 0.20 -16.09 5.36
C VAL A 154 1.12 -16.73 4.33
N ALA A 155 2.06 -16.00 3.76
CA ALA A 155 3.00 -16.50 2.74
C ALA A 155 3.76 -17.75 3.22
N LYS A 156 4.23 -17.73 4.47
CA LYS A 156 4.94 -18.86 5.10
C LYS A 156 4.11 -20.14 5.19
N THR A 157 2.78 -20.05 5.26
CA THR A 157 1.92 -21.25 5.27
C THR A 157 1.89 -22.00 3.93
N PHE A 158 2.39 -21.39 2.85
CA PHE A 158 2.39 -21.94 1.50
C PHE A 158 3.81 -22.24 0.98
N GLU A 159 4.82 -22.36 1.86
CA GLU A 159 6.17 -22.72 1.42
C GLU A 159 6.25 -24.15 0.83
N PRO A 160 7.07 -24.37 -0.23
CA PRO A 160 7.96 -23.39 -0.87
C PRO A 160 7.24 -22.44 -1.84
N LEU A 161 7.57 -21.14 -1.77
CA LEU A 161 7.06 -20.12 -2.67
C LEU A 161 7.92 -20.00 -3.94
N PRO A 162 7.34 -19.66 -5.11
CA PRO A 162 8.09 -19.26 -6.29
C PRO A 162 9.07 -18.11 -6.00
N GLU A 163 10.24 -18.13 -6.64
CA GLU A 163 11.35 -17.19 -6.39
C GLU A 163 11.07 -15.73 -6.80
N ASP A 164 9.97 -15.47 -7.52
CA ASP A 164 9.60 -14.15 -8.04
C ASP A 164 8.46 -13.47 -7.26
N ILE A 165 7.92 -14.16 -6.25
CA ILE A 165 6.93 -13.60 -5.30
C ILE A 165 7.68 -12.97 -4.12
N LEU A 166 7.27 -11.75 -3.73
CA LEU A 166 7.86 -11.02 -2.59
C LEU A 166 9.41 -10.93 -2.66
N ARG A 167 9.96 -10.78 -3.87
CA ARG A 167 11.40 -10.72 -4.10
C ARG A 167 11.96 -9.31 -3.87
N TYR A 168 12.99 -9.25 -3.02
CA TYR A 168 13.79 -8.05 -2.74
C TYR A 168 15.24 -8.31 -3.17
N ASP A 169 15.61 -7.91 -4.38
CA ASP A 169 16.95 -8.17 -4.91
C ASP A 169 17.68 -6.88 -5.24
N LEU A 170 18.82 -6.63 -4.59
CA LEU A 170 19.67 -5.47 -4.87
C LEU A 170 20.72 -5.76 -5.94
N LYS A 171 20.87 -7.01 -6.39
CA LYS A 171 21.88 -7.42 -7.34
C LYS A 171 21.55 -6.90 -8.75
N GLN A 172 22.61 -6.68 -9.54
CA GLN A 172 22.54 -6.30 -10.96
C GLN A 172 21.67 -5.05 -11.26
N PRO A 173 21.91 -3.90 -10.58
CA PRO A 173 21.11 -2.68 -10.72
C PRO A 173 21.02 -2.16 -12.16
N PHE A 174 22.09 -2.31 -12.94
CA PHE A 174 22.23 -1.75 -14.29
C PHE A 174 21.87 -2.73 -15.43
N ASN A 175 21.30 -3.90 -15.13
CA ASN A 175 20.89 -4.83 -16.17
C ASN A 175 19.73 -4.24 -17.01
N LEU A 176 19.85 -4.20 -18.34
CA LEU A 176 18.82 -3.57 -19.19
C LEU A 176 17.48 -4.32 -19.20
N GLN A 177 17.49 -5.64 -18.98
CA GLN A 177 16.28 -6.45 -19.01
C GLN A 177 15.49 -6.36 -17.71
N LYS A 178 16.18 -6.41 -16.56
CA LYS A 178 15.55 -6.52 -15.22
C LYS A 178 16.21 -5.70 -14.12
N GLY A 179 17.19 -4.86 -14.46
CA GLY A 179 17.96 -4.08 -13.50
C GLY A 179 17.06 -3.08 -12.81
N TRP A 180 16.99 -3.18 -11.49
CA TRP A 180 16.03 -2.41 -10.72
C TRP A 180 16.26 -0.91 -10.86
N LEU A 181 17.52 -0.46 -10.95
CA LEU A 181 17.85 0.96 -11.03
C LEU A 181 17.52 1.57 -12.40
N VAL A 182 17.77 0.83 -13.48
CA VAL A 182 17.42 1.26 -14.86
C VAL A 182 15.91 1.41 -14.99
N TRP A 183 15.16 0.40 -14.56
CA TRP A 183 13.70 0.42 -14.64
C TRP A 183 13.07 1.39 -13.65
N SER A 184 13.71 1.67 -12.52
CA SER A 184 13.29 2.77 -11.64
C SER A 184 13.46 4.13 -12.31
N GLY A 185 14.57 4.37 -13.03
CA GLY A 185 14.77 5.61 -13.79
C GLY A 185 13.75 5.77 -14.92
N ILE A 186 13.55 4.73 -15.74
CA ILE A 186 12.57 4.73 -16.83
C ILE A 186 11.15 4.93 -16.26
N GLY A 187 10.81 4.21 -15.21
CA GLY A 187 9.52 4.31 -14.53
C GLY A 187 9.26 5.70 -13.97
N LEU A 188 10.26 6.32 -13.33
CA LEU A 188 10.12 7.67 -12.78
C LEU A 188 9.90 8.72 -13.88
N VAL A 189 10.69 8.68 -14.95
CA VAL A 189 10.49 9.58 -16.11
C VAL A 189 9.12 9.36 -16.76
N GLY A 190 8.71 8.09 -16.91
CA GLY A 190 7.40 7.73 -17.43
C GLY A 190 6.25 8.23 -16.54
N ALA A 191 6.38 8.11 -15.22
CA ALA A 191 5.40 8.61 -14.27
C ALA A 191 5.25 10.14 -14.34
N VAL A 192 6.37 10.87 -14.31
CA VAL A 192 6.38 12.35 -14.44
C VAL A 192 5.72 12.77 -15.76
N GLY A 193 6.12 12.16 -16.88
CA GLY A 193 5.56 12.48 -18.19
C GLY A 193 4.06 12.18 -18.30
N ALA A 194 3.62 11.01 -17.82
CA ALA A 194 2.22 10.59 -17.89
C ALA A 194 1.31 11.45 -17.00
N ILE A 195 1.80 11.84 -15.81
CA ILE A 195 1.05 12.67 -14.88
C ILE A 195 0.99 14.11 -15.39
N ALA A 196 2.10 14.67 -15.89
CA ALA A 196 2.10 15.98 -16.54
C ALA A 196 1.15 16.04 -17.73
N LEU A 197 1.17 15.03 -18.60
CA LEU A 197 0.25 14.94 -19.73
C LEU A 197 -1.21 14.85 -19.29
N THR A 198 -1.50 14.10 -18.22
CA THR A 198 -2.84 14.01 -17.66
C THR A 198 -3.29 15.33 -17.06
N GLY A 199 -2.40 16.07 -16.39
CA GLY A 199 -2.66 17.43 -15.92
C GLY A 199 -3.06 18.36 -17.08
N VAL A 200 -2.29 18.36 -18.17
CA VAL A 200 -2.59 19.13 -19.39
C VAL A 200 -3.92 18.69 -20.01
N ALA A 201 -4.18 17.39 -20.11
CA ALA A 201 -5.43 16.89 -20.64
C ALA A 201 -6.62 17.37 -19.79
N LEU A 202 -6.52 17.25 -18.46
CA LEU A 202 -7.57 17.70 -17.54
C LEU A 202 -7.77 19.21 -17.57
N SER A 203 -6.72 20.01 -17.78
CA SER A 203 -6.84 21.46 -17.93
C SER A 203 -7.54 21.88 -19.22
N LEU A 204 -7.50 21.05 -20.27
CA LEU A 204 -8.29 21.28 -21.48
C LEU A 204 -9.79 21.01 -21.27
N PHE A 205 -10.14 20.20 -20.27
CA PHE A 205 -11.53 19.84 -19.94
C PHE A 205 -12.12 20.66 -18.76
N ARG A 206 -11.32 21.41 -18.00
CA ARG A 206 -11.76 22.21 -16.85
C ARG A 206 -11.33 23.68 -16.98
N THR A 207 -12.29 24.58 -16.75
CA THR A 207 -12.12 26.05 -16.69
C THR A 207 -11.68 26.59 -15.32
N GLU A 208 -11.41 25.74 -14.33
CA GLU A 208 -11.08 26.16 -12.95
C GLU A 208 -9.65 25.75 -12.56
N THR A 209 -8.95 26.67 -11.89
CA THR A 209 -7.51 26.76 -11.60
C THR A 209 -6.94 25.71 -10.64
N PRO A 210 -5.60 25.54 -10.60
CA PRO A 210 -4.90 24.52 -9.80
C PRO A 210 -4.73 24.93 -8.32
N GLU A 211 -5.79 25.28 -7.61
CA GLU A 211 -5.70 25.59 -6.16
C GLU A 211 -5.34 24.36 -5.29
N ARG A 212 -5.51 23.16 -5.84
CA ARG A 212 -5.47 21.90 -5.08
C ARG A 212 -4.06 21.42 -4.72
N GLU A 213 -3.08 21.60 -5.60
CA GLU A 213 -1.70 21.18 -5.36
C GLU A 213 -1.02 22.11 -4.34
N VAL A 214 -1.36 23.40 -4.40
CA VAL A 214 -0.83 24.42 -3.49
C VAL A 214 -1.29 24.16 -2.05
N ASP A 215 -2.55 23.78 -1.81
CA ASP A 215 -3.06 23.52 -0.45
C ASP A 215 -2.41 22.32 0.24
N SER A 216 -2.15 21.23 -0.48
CA SER A 216 -1.45 20.06 0.06
C SER A 216 0.03 20.36 0.38
N LEU A 217 0.69 21.17 -0.46
CA LEU A 217 2.08 21.60 -0.23
C LEU A 217 2.19 22.62 0.90
N MET A 218 1.24 23.56 1.00
CA MET A 218 1.16 24.54 2.09
C MET A 218 0.98 23.89 3.46
N LYS A 219 0.31 22.73 3.55
CA LYS A 219 0.18 21.95 4.79
C LYS A 219 1.46 21.25 5.23
N LEU A 220 2.35 20.94 4.29
CA LEU A 220 3.63 20.27 4.57
C LEU A 220 4.80 21.25 4.74
N LEU A 221 4.67 22.47 4.20
CA LEU A 221 5.67 23.53 4.28
C LEU A 221 6.17 23.85 5.71
N PRO A 222 5.30 23.88 6.75
CA PRO A 222 5.76 24.15 8.12
C PRO A 222 6.61 23.03 8.73
N LEU A 223 6.50 21.80 8.22
CA LEU A 223 7.23 20.64 8.72
C LEU A 223 8.58 20.49 8.00
N ILE A 224 8.61 20.78 6.70
CA ILE A 224 9.80 20.72 5.85
C ILE A 224 10.74 21.88 6.21
N GLY A 225 11.96 21.56 6.65
CA GLY A 225 12.98 22.57 6.93
C GLY A 225 12.91 23.22 8.31
N SER A 226 12.08 22.70 9.22
CA SER A 226 12.06 23.10 10.64
C SER A 226 13.29 22.61 11.41
N SER A 227 13.72 21.38 11.15
CA SER A 227 14.96 20.77 11.66
C SER A 227 15.44 19.61 10.77
N ASN A 228 16.67 19.14 10.99
CA ASN A 228 17.21 17.96 10.32
C ASN A 228 16.48 16.66 10.73
N ILE A 229 16.03 16.57 11.99
CA ILE A 229 15.37 15.36 12.53
C ILE A 229 13.99 15.21 11.91
N SER A 230 13.17 16.26 11.94
CA SER A 230 11.83 16.27 11.35
C SER A 230 11.88 15.93 9.84
N THR A 231 12.84 16.52 9.12
CA THR A 231 13.03 16.26 7.69
C THR A 231 13.45 14.80 7.45
N LEU A 232 14.39 14.26 8.22
CA LEU A 232 14.83 12.87 8.08
C LEU A 232 13.70 11.88 8.38
N SER A 233 12.93 12.13 9.44
CA SER A 233 11.75 11.33 9.78
C SER A 233 10.72 11.36 8.67
N LEU A 234 10.41 12.54 8.11
CA LEU A 234 9.44 12.67 7.02
C LEU A 234 9.91 11.95 5.74
N VAL A 235 11.19 12.07 5.38
CA VAL A 235 11.77 11.35 4.23
C VAL A 235 11.79 9.85 4.48
N GLY A 236 12.11 9.40 5.70
CA GLY A 236 12.07 7.98 6.07
C GLY A 236 10.66 7.39 5.99
N ILE A 237 9.65 8.13 6.45
CA ILE A 237 8.24 7.74 6.33
C ILE A 237 7.83 7.66 4.85
N THR A 238 7.96 8.78 4.12
CA THR A 238 7.39 8.94 2.78
C THR A 238 8.18 8.21 1.70
N GLY A 239 9.50 8.12 1.87
CA GLY A 239 10.44 7.57 0.89
C GLY A 239 10.81 6.11 1.13
N VAL A 240 10.61 5.58 2.35
CA VAL A 240 11.01 4.21 2.70
C VAL A 240 9.85 3.41 3.29
N LEU A 241 9.30 3.81 4.45
CA LEU A 241 8.34 2.99 5.17
C LEU A 241 7.00 2.83 4.44
N ALA A 242 6.48 3.93 3.86
CA ALA A 242 5.24 3.90 3.08
C ALA A 242 5.41 3.08 1.79
N PRO A 243 6.44 3.31 0.93
CA PRO A 243 6.70 2.44 -0.22
C PRO A 243 6.92 0.98 0.15
N LEU A 244 7.65 0.70 1.24
CA LEU A 244 7.86 -0.67 1.72
C LEU A 244 6.52 -1.35 2.05
N LEU A 245 5.65 -0.70 2.81
CA LEU A 245 4.32 -1.21 3.15
C LEU A 245 3.47 -1.38 1.88
N GLU A 246 3.28 -0.28 1.16
CA GLU A 246 2.29 -0.18 0.08
C GLU A 246 2.68 -1.06 -1.11
N GLU A 247 3.94 -1.06 -1.54
CA GLU A 247 4.36 -1.92 -2.65
C GLU A 247 4.30 -3.41 -2.27
N THR A 248 4.58 -3.77 -1.01
CA THR A 248 4.42 -5.16 -0.58
C THR A 248 2.96 -5.60 -0.61
N VAL A 249 2.04 -4.77 -0.13
CA VAL A 249 0.60 -5.04 -0.12
C VAL A 249 0.04 -5.07 -1.54
N PHE A 250 0.22 -4.00 -2.30
CA PHE A 250 -0.44 -3.83 -3.60
C PHE A 250 0.26 -4.62 -4.70
N ARG A 251 1.59 -4.61 -4.79
CA ARG A 251 2.33 -5.27 -5.89
C ARG A 251 2.71 -6.69 -5.49
N GLY A 252 3.37 -6.82 -4.35
CA GLY A 252 3.92 -8.09 -3.88
C GLY A 252 2.87 -9.14 -3.56
N PHE A 253 1.71 -8.73 -3.03
CA PHE A 253 0.63 -9.62 -2.67
C PHE A 253 -0.61 -9.46 -3.57
N PHE A 254 -1.27 -8.31 -3.58
CA PHE A 254 -2.60 -8.15 -4.20
C PHE A 254 -2.57 -8.30 -5.73
N MET A 255 -1.73 -7.54 -6.44
CA MET A 255 -1.59 -7.60 -7.90
C MET A 255 -1.14 -8.99 -8.36
N VAL A 256 -0.09 -9.54 -7.73
CA VAL A 256 0.43 -10.90 -8.01
C VAL A 256 -0.68 -11.94 -7.85
N SER A 257 -1.46 -11.85 -6.76
CA SER A 257 -2.59 -12.74 -6.53
C SER A 257 -3.65 -12.65 -7.62
N LEU A 258 -3.98 -11.44 -8.09
CA LEU A 258 -4.98 -11.24 -9.15
C LEU A 258 -4.58 -11.92 -10.46
N THR A 259 -3.28 -12.07 -10.74
CA THR A 259 -2.81 -12.72 -11.98
C THR A 259 -3.23 -14.19 -12.12
N LYS A 260 -3.69 -14.83 -11.03
CA LYS A 260 -4.32 -16.16 -11.07
C LYS A 260 -5.62 -16.17 -11.88
N TRP A 261 -6.40 -15.10 -11.82
CA TRP A 261 -7.74 -15.04 -12.42
C TRP A 261 -7.81 -14.14 -13.64
N VAL A 262 -6.96 -13.12 -13.73
CA VAL A 262 -6.95 -12.15 -14.83
C VAL A 262 -5.57 -11.99 -15.46
N PRO A 263 -5.46 -11.59 -16.75
CA PRO A 263 -4.18 -11.23 -17.35
C PRO A 263 -3.43 -10.14 -16.57
N THR A 264 -2.09 -10.16 -16.62
CA THR A 264 -1.22 -9.22 -15.88
C THR A 264 -1.57 -7.75 -16.11
N PRO A 265 -1.84 -7.27 -17.34
CA PRO A 265 -2.28 -5.88 -17.55
C PRO A 265 -3.55 -5.52 -16.80
N ILE A 266 -4.53 -6.43 -16.71
CA ILE A 266 -5.78 -6.20 -15.99
C ILE A 266 -5.53 -6.19 -14.48
N ALA A 267 -4.67 -7.09 -13.98
CA ALA A 267 -4.25 -7.08 -12.57
C ALA A 267 -3.57 -5.77 -12.17
N ILE A 268 -2.73 -5.21 -13.05
CA ILE A 268 -2.09 -3.89 -12.84
C ILE A 268 -3.15 -2.80 -12.70
N ILE A 269 -4.12 -2.74 -13.60
CA ILE A 269 -5.19 -1.72 -13.58
C ILE A 269 -6.05 -1.84 -12.32
N ILE A 270 -6.47 -3.05 -11.95
CA ILE A 270 -7.26 -3.28 -10.74
C ILE A 270 -6.45 -2.90 -9.49
N SER A 271 -5.19 -3.29 -9.42
CA SER A 271 -4.31 -2.93 -8.30
C SER A 271 -4.05 -1.42 -8.22
N ALA A 272 -3.88 -0.75 -9.35
CA ALA A 272 -3.68 0.70 -9.41
C ALA A 272 -4.94 1.46 -8.96
N ALA A 273 -6.13 0.99 -9.34
CA ALA A 273 -7.38 1.54 -8.86
C ALA A 273 -7.55 1.33 -7.35
N ALA A 274 -7.27 0.12 -6.84
CA ALA A 274 -7.33 -0.17 -5.40
C ALA A 274 -6.36 0.71 -4.60
N PHE A 275 -5.12 0.88 -5.09
CA PHE A 275 -4.12 1.79 -4.54
C PHE A 275 -4.65 3.23 -4.45
N ALA A 276 -5.18 3.77 -5.55
CA ALA A 276 -5.71 5.13 -5.60
C ALA A 276 -6.95 5.32 -4.71
N LEU A 277 -7.84 4.32 -4.62
CA LEU A 277 -9.02 4.37 -3.73
C LEU A 277 -8.65 4.30 -2.25
N ALA A 278 -7.62 3.52 -1.90
CA ALA A 278 -7.16 3.39 -0.51
C ALA A 278 -6.65 4.72 0.08
N HIS A 279 -6.28 5.68 -0.78
CA HIS A 279 -5.86 7.01 -0.35
C HIS A 279 -7.01 7.92 0.07
N LEU A 280 -8.26 7.58 -0.29
CA LEU A 280 -9.48 8.32 0.07
C LEU A 280 -9.43 9.82 -0.31
N THR A 281 -8.69 10.16 -1.38
CA THR A 281 -8.55 11.51 -1.92
C THR A 281 -9.07 11.55 -3.36
N PRO A 282 -10.40 11.69 -3.59
CA PRO A 282 -10.99 11.60 -4.94
C PRO A 282 -10.37 12.53 -5.98
N GLY A 283 -9.86 13.69 -5.56
CA GLY A 283 -9.20 14.63 -6.48
C GLY A 283 -7.78 14.24 -6.89
N GLU A 284 -7.10 13.40 -6.13
CA GLU A 284 -5.77 12.86 -6.48
C GLU A 284 -5.86 11.52 -7.21
N PHE A 285 -7.07 10.96 -7.34
CA PHE A 285 -7.29 9.65 -7.93
C PHE A 285 -6.63 9.48 -9.31
N PRO A 286 -6.76 10.40 -10.29
CA PRO A 286 -6.12 10.22 -11.60
C PRO A 286 -4.60 10.09 -11.51
N GLN A 287 -3.97 10.94 -10.70
CA GLN A 287 -2.52 10.94 -10.49
C GLN A 287 -2.06 9.65 -9.79
N LEU A 288 -2.74 9.25 -8.73
CA LEU A 288 -2.43 8.03 -7.97
C LEU A 288 -2.68 6.77 -8.80
N PHE A 289 -3.70 6.76 -9.66
CA PHE A 289 -3.97 5.66 -10.57
C PHE A 289 -2.87 5.51 -11.62
N ILE A 290 -2.39 6.62 -12.20
CA ILE A 290 -1.30 6.60 -13.17
C ILE A 290 0.01 6.15 -12.52
N LEU A 291 0.38 6.75 -11.40
CA LEU A 291 1.53 6.30 -10.61
C LEU A 291 1.38 4.82 -10.30
N GLY A 292 0.19 4.42 -9.85
CA GLY A 292 -0.10 3.06 -9.47
C GLY A 292 0.11 2.06 -10.61
N SER A 293 -0.25 2.46 -11.83
CA SER A 293 -0.06 1.68 -13.06
C SER A 293 1.42 1.56 -13.43
N VAL A 294 2.20 2.65 -13.33
CA VAL A 294 3.65 2.64 -13.59
C VAL A 294 4.38 1.73 -12.60
N LEU A 295 4.02 1.79 -11.32
CA LEU A 295 4.57 0.90 -10.29
C LEU A 295 4.25 -0.58 -10.60
N GLY A 296 3.02 -0.89 -11.01
CA GLY A 296 2.64 -2.24 -11.43
C GLY A 296 3.40 -2.73 -12.67
N LEU A 297 3.55 -1.87 -13.69
CA LEU A 297 4.31 -2.18 -14.91
C LEU A 297 5.79 -2.42 -14.62
N SER A 298 6.40 -1.57 -13.81
CA SER A 298 7.81 -1.72 -13.43
C SER A 298 8.06 -3.03 -12.68
N TYR A 299 7.16 -3.41 -11.77
CA TYR A 299 7.24 -4.69 -11.08
C TYR A 299 7.01 -5.90 -12.00
N ALA A 300 6.04 -5.82 -12.92
CA ALA A 300 5.79 -6.89 -13.89
C ALA A 300 7.01 -7.14 -14.79
N GLN A 301 7.72 -6.07 -15.18
CA GLN A 301 8.95 -6.18 -15.95
C GLN A 301 10.12 -6.76 -15.14
N THR A 302 10.40 -6.21 -13.95
CA THR A 302 11.62 -6.55 -13.19
C THR A 302 11.47 -7.76 -12.29
N ARG A 303 10.24 -8.13 -11.91
CA ARG A 303 9.94 -9.14 -10.89
C ARG A 303 10.67 -8.86 -9.56
N ASN A 304 10.86 -7.59 -9.23
CA ASN A 304 11.62 -7.15 -8.07
C ASN A 304 10.94 -5.95 -7.41
N LEU A 305 10.55 -6.09 -6.13
CA LEU A 305 9.83 -5.06 -5.39
C LEU A 305 10.66 -3.81 -5.12
N ILE A 306 11.99 -3.91 -5.17
CA ILE A 306 12.86 -2.73 -5.03
C ILE A 306 12.57 -1.71 -6.14
N THR A 307 12.27 -2.15 -7.36
CA THR A 307 12.00 -1.24 -8.49
C THR A 307 10.83 -0.29 -8.23
N PRO A 308 9.60 -0.77 -7.97
CA PRO A 308 8.49 0.11 -7.65
C PRO A 308 8.70 0.84 -6.31
N MET A 309 9.34 0.25 -5.30
CA MET A 309 9.61 0.93 -4.03
C MET A 309 10.47 2.19 -4.22
N VAL A 310 11.50 2.10 -5.06
CA VAL A 310 12.35 3.24 -5.39
C VAL A 310 11.56 4.30 -6.17
N ILE A 311 10.79 3.92 -7.20
CA ILE A 311 9.96 4.88 -7.96
C ILE A 311 8.98 5.59 -7.04
N HIS A 312 8.28 4.83 -6.19
CA HIS A 312 7.28 5.35 -5.27
C HIS A 312 7.92 6.24 -4.20
N GLY A 313 9.06 5.84 -3.64
CA GLY A 313 9.79 6.66 -2.67
C GLY A 313 10.28 7.98 -3.26
N PHE A 314 10.82 7.97 -4.48
CA PHE A 314 11.19 9.20 -5.19
C PHE A 314 9.98 10.07 -5.51
N TRP A 315 8.85 9.47 -5.88
CA TRP A 315 7.61 10.21 -6.12
C TRP A 315 7.13 10.92 -4.85
N ASN A 316 7.07 10.20 -3.73
CA ASN A 316 6.54 10.72 -2.47
C ASN A 316 7.48 11.74 -1.80
N SER A 317 8.79 11.50 -1.86
CA SER A 317 9.78 12.40 -1.25
C SER A 317 10.30 13.48 -2.20
N GLY A 318 9.97 13.43 -3.50
CA GLY A 318 10.53 14.33 -4.51
C GLY A 318 10.35 15.80 -4.18
N VAL A 319 9.15 16.20 -3.72
CA VAL A 319 8.89 17.60 -3.33
C VAL A 319 9.64 17.96 -2.05
N ILE A 320 9.66 17.08 -1.04
CA ILE A 320 10.39 17.33 0.22
C ILE A 320 11.89 17.49 -0.06
N LEU A 321 12.46 16.63 -0.90
CA LEU A 321 13.88 16.67 -1.29
C LEU A 321 14.20 17.93 -2.10
N LEU A 322 13.34 18.31 -3.05
CA LEU A 322 13.51 19.53 -3.83
C LEU A 322 13.47 20.77 -2.95
N LEU A 323 12.48 20.88 -2.08
CA LEU A 323 12.34 22.00 -1.15
C LEU A 323 13.53 22.06 -0.18
N THR A 324 13.95 20.93 0.38
CA THR A 324 15.14 20.85 1.24
C THR A 324 16.40 21.29 0.50
N PHE A 325 16.58 20.86 -0.75
CA PHE A 325 17.71 21.28 -1.59
C PHE A 325 17.72 22.79 -1.81
N LEU A 326 16.59 23.39 -2.20
CA LEU A 326 16.47 24.83 -2.40
C LEU A 326 16.76 25.62 -1.11
N GLN A 327 16.28 25.14 0.04
CA GLN A 327 16.56 25.75 1.33
C GLN A 327 18.05 25.69 1.70
N VAL A 328 18.72 24.55 1.45
CA VAL A 328 20.18 24.40 1.65
C VAL A 328 20.98 25.34 0.75
N GLN A 329 20.46 25.66 -0.45
CA GLN A 329 21.05 26.66 -1.35
C GLN A 329 20.76 28.12 -0.92
N GLY A 330 19.97 28.34 0.13
CA GLY A 330 19.68 29.67 0.68
C GLY A 330 18.46 30.37 0.07
N TYR A 331 17.60 29.67 -0.67
CA TYR A 331 16.35 30.24 -1.19
C TYR A 331 15.27 30.31 -0.11
N ASP A 332 14.55 31.45 -0.02
CA ASP A 332 13.34 31.55 0.80
C ASP A 332 12.15 30.96 0.04
N ILE A 333 11.74 29.75 0.44
CA ILE A 333 10.66 28.99 -0.19
C ILE A 333 9.32 29.75 -0.09
N LYS A 334 9.10 30.54 0.98
CA LYS A 334 7.84 31.28 1.14
C LYS A 334 7.74 32.39 0.10
N GLU A 335 8.84 33.05 -0.20
CA GLU A 335 8.89 34.10 -1.21
C GLU A 335 8.68 33.52 -2.62
N LEU A 336 9.31 32.38 -2.92
CA LEU A 336 9.16 31.68 -4.20
C LEU A 336 7.73 31.18 -4.47
N LEU A 337 7.02 30.74 -3.43
CA LEU A 337 5.63 30.26 -3.57
C LEU A 337 4.61 31.39 -3.63
N LEU A 338 4.93 32.57 -3.07
CA LEU A 338 4.07 33.76 -3.13
C LEU A 338 4.25 34.58 -4.41
N GLN A 339 5.43 34.53 -5.05
CA GLN A 339 5.70 35.21 -6.34
C GLN A 339 5.16 34.45 -7.56
N GLY A 340 4.75 33.19 -7.41
CA GLY A 340 4.25 32.35 -8.50
C GLY A 340 2.73 32.42 -8.74
N ASN A 341 2.02 33.34 -8.08
CA ASN A 341 0.58 33.55 -8.17
C ASN A 341 0.28 34.98 -8.67
#